data_AF-A0A929GL03-F1
#
_entry.id   AF-A0A929GL03-F1
#
_cell.length_a   1.000
_cell.length_b   1.000
_cell.length_c   1.000
_cell.angle_alpha   90.00
_cell.angle_beta   90.00
_cell.angle_gamma   90.00
#
_symmetry.space_group_name_H-M   'P 1'
#
loop_
_entity.id
_entity.type
_entity.pdbx_description
1 polymer ?
#
loop_
_entity_poly.entity_id
_entity_poly.type
_entity_poly.pdbx_seq_one_letter_code
_entity_poly.pdbx_strand_id
1 'polypeptide(L)'
;MNTKRFVKSDLCPELTEVPPLGLDGATLARAFRHYYTNHLDRDKNCHLLHYAYEALALVVRDRLMERWKKTRYAYEESDCKRAYYLSLEFLMGRALGNSILNLGVMDEIAEALNKIFLDFEEMADVERDAGLGNGGLGRLAACFLDSCATLQLPVQGYGIRYEYGMFRQRIKDGYQLEEPDHWLGVVNRWEIERPEYQQRIKFGGRSEFYADDNGKLRARWVDTRDVMAVPHDVPIPGYQNGTVNTLRLWKAAATAEFDLGEFNSGDYPGSVAAKNAAEKITMVLYPNDASENGKDLRLRQQYFLASASLQDVLEKWVTIKGSEFSNFAEKNCFQLNDTHPSCAVAELMRLLLDEQGLGWDEAWEITRGTMAYTNHTLLPEALEKWSVRMFEQLLPRLLDIIYEINARFLKEVAHRWPGDM
;
A
#
# COMPACT_ATOMS: atom_id res chain seq x y z
N MET A 1 -13.44 11.43 9.46
CA MET A 1 -12.63 12.54 8.91
C MET A 1 -13.54 13.70 8.51
N ASN A 2 -13.15 14.94 8.80
CA ASN A 2 -13.86 16.14 8.34
C ASN A 2 -13.47 16.41 6.87
N THR A 3 -14.37 16.10 5.92
CA THR A 3 -14.13 16.24 4.47
C THR A 3 -14.63 17.57 3.90
N LYS A 4 -14.88 18.57 4.76
CA LYS A 4 -15.32 19.90 4.32
C LYS A 4 -14.25 20.52 3.42
N ARG A 5 -14.68 20.91 2.21
CA ARG A 5 -13.86 21.65 1.25
C ARG A 5 -13.97 23.15 1.50
N PHE A 6 -12.99 23.93 1.03
CA PHE A 6 -13.11 25.38 0.99
C PHE A 6 -14.33 25.77 0.13
N VAL A 7 -15.30 26.47 0.72
CA VAL A 7 -16.52 26.93 0.02
C VAL A 7 -16.47 28.42 -0.28
N LYS A 8 -15.89 29.21 0.63
CA LYS A 8 -15.82 30.68 0.51
C LYS A 8 -14.46 31.19 0.03
N SER A 9 -13.43 30.36 0.16
CA SER A 9 -12.05 30.75 -0.12
C SER A 9 -11.60 30.10 -1.41
N ASP A 10 -11.15 30.91 -2.35
CA ASP A 10 -10.43 30.43 -3.52
C ASP A 10 -8.96 30.24 -3.14
N LEU A 11 -8.37 29.13 -3.56
CA LEU A 11 -6.97 28.84 -3.27
C LEU A 11 -6.09 29.68 -4.20
N CYS A 12 -5.24 30.51 -3.63
CA CYS A 12 -4.22 31.25 -4.37
C CYS A 12 -3.13 30.26 -4.85
N PRO A 13 -2.69 30.33 -6.13
CA PRO A 13 -1.61 29.47 -6.64
C PRO A 13 -0.33 29.51 -5.79
N GLU A 14 0.00 30.66 -5.20
CA GLU A 14 1.16 30.86 -4.31
C GLU A 14 1.15 29.94 -3.09
N LEU A 15 -0.02 29.39 -2.69
CA LEU A 15 -0.10 28.41 -1.59
C LEU A 15 0.64 27.11 -1.93
N THR A 16 0.66 26.73 -3.20
CA THR A 16 1.23 25.46 -3.68
C THR A 16 2.47 25.66 -4.55
N GLU A 17 2.60 26.82 -5.20
CA GLU A 17 3.72 27.21 -6.06
C GLU A 17 4.80 27.96 -5.27
N VAL A 18 5.50 27.22 -4.41
CA VAL A 18 6.60 27.74 -3.58
C VAL A 18 7.95 27.62 -4.29
N PRO A 19 8.93 28.51 -4.00
CA PRO A 19 10.29 28.39 -4.55
C PRO A 19 10.93 27.03 -4.23
N PRO A 20 11.77 26.49 -5.13
CA PRO A 20 12.42 25.21 -4.93
C PRO A 20 13.35 25.26 -3.71
N LEU A 21 13.43 24.13 -2.98
CA LEU A 21 14.32 24.03 -1.83
C LEU A 21 15.77 23.84 -2.29
N GLY A 22 16.66 24.71 -1.84
CA GLY A 22 18.09 24.64 -2.15
C GLY A 22 18.75 23.36 -1.65
N LEU A 23 19.70 22.86 -2.43
CA LEU A 23 20.50 21.65 -2.12
C LEU A 23 21.91 21.97 -1.59
N ASP A 24 22.30 23.25 -1.58
CA ASP A 24 23.62 23.64 -1.07
C ASP A 24 23.74 23.41 0.44
N GLY A 25 24.97 23.19 0.92
CA GLY A 25 25.25 22.89 2.32
C GLY A 25 24.77 23.97 3.30
N ALA A 26 24.75 25.25 2.91
CA ALA A 26 24.28 26.32 3.79
C ALA A 26 22.74 26.30 3.95
N THR A 27 22.01 26.02 2.87
CA THR A 27 20.55 25.84 2.92
C THR A 27 20.18 24.57 3.71
N LEU A 28 20.89 23.47 3.48
CA LEU A 28 20.69 22.21 4.22
C LEU A 28 20.94 22.39 5.72
N ALA A 29 22.06 23.01 6.12
CA ALA A 29 22.37 23.26 7.53
C ALA A 29 21.30 24.14 8.21
N ARG A 30 20.76 25.14 7.50
CA ARG A 30 19.68 25.99 8.01
C ARG A 30 18.38 25.22 8.21
N ALA A 31 18.01 24.38 7.24
CA ALA A 31 16.83 23.52 7.33
C ALA A 31 16.98 22.50 8.47
N PHE A 32 18.16 21.90 8.63
CA PHE A 32 18.44 20.99 9.74
C PHE A 32 18.24 21.67 11.09
N ARG A 33 18.83 22.86 11.29
CA ARG A 33 18.64 23.64 12.52
C ARG A 33 17.18 23.97 12.75
N HIS A 34 16.45 24.39 11.72
CA HIS A 34 15.02 24.67 11.83
C HIS A 34 14.23 23.46 12.31
N TYR A 35 14.44 22.28 11.71
CA TYR A 35 13.75 21.07 12.15
C TYR A 35 14.16 20.64 13.55
N TYR A 36 15.45 20.66 13.86
CA TYR A 36 15.96 20.26 15.17
C TYR A 36 15.44 21.18 16.29
N THR A 37 15.52 22.51 16.11
CA THR A 37 15.19 23.46 17.18
C THR A 37 13.73 23.89 17.19
N ASN A 38 13.12 24.19 16.04
CA ASN A 38 11.77 24.75 15.98
C ASN A 38 10.69 23.68 15.83
N HIS A 39 10.92 22.63 15.03
CA HIS A 39 9.90 21.61 14.79
C HIS A 39 9.92 20.52 15.86
N LEU A 40 11.11 20.04 16.21
CA LEU A 40 11.29 18.99 17.21
C LEU A 40 11.48 19.55 18.63
N ASP A 41 11.56 20.87 18.80
CA ASP A 41 11.73 21.55 20.10
C ASP A 41 12.94 21.03 20.90
N ARG A 42 14.11 21.01 20.27
CA ARG A 42 15.37 20.64 20.92
C ARG A 42 16.23 21.84 21.22
N ASP A 43 16.80 21.84 22.42
CA ASP A 43 17.68 22.88 22.92
C ASP A 43 19.14 22.40 23.03
N LYS A 44 20.00 23.27 23.55
CA LYS A 44 21.44 23.02 23.76
C LYS A 44 21.78 21.85 24.68
N ASN A 45 20.82 21.32 25.45
CA ASN A 45 21.03 20.24 26.41
C ASN A 45 20.63 18.87 25.85
N CYS A 46 20.01 18.83 24.67
CA CYS A 46 19.62 17.57 24.04
C CYS A 46 20.81 16.94 23.31
N HIS A 47 21.16 15.72 23.72
CA HIS A 47 22.24 14.93 23.10
C HIS A 47 21.75 13.59 22.51
N LEU A 48 20.44 13.44 22.33
CA LEU A 48 19.85 12.21 21.80
C LEU A 48 19.92 12.20 20.26
N LEU A 49 20.65 11.21 19.71
CA LEU A 49 20.85 11.02 18.26
C LEU A 49 19.53 10.89 17.48
N HIS A 50 18.51 10.30 18.10
CA HIS A 50 17.14 10.20 17.57
C HIS A 50 16.63 11.51 16.97
N TYR A 51 16.77 12.65 17.66
CA TYR A 51 16.25 13.92 17.16
C TYR A 51 17.10 14.50 16.02
N ALA A 52 18.40 14.21 16.01
CA ALA A 52 19.26 14.61 14.90
C ALA A 52 18.90 13.81 13.63
N TYR A 53 18.70 12.50 13.76
CA TYR A 53 18.16 11.66 12.70
C TYR A 53 16.81 12.17 12.19
N GLU A 54 15.84 12.41 13.07
CA GLU A 54 14.51 12.89 12.65
C GLU A 54 14.59 14.24 11.93
N ALA A 55 15.41 15.16 12.42
CA ALA A 55 15.62 16.45 11.77
C ALA A 55 16.20 16.27 10.35
N LEU A 56 17.22 15.40 10.20
CA LEU A 56 17.81 15.13 8.90
C LEU A 56 16.83 14.44 7.94
N ALA A 57 16.06 13.47 8.42
CA ALA A 57 15.02 12.80 7.64
C ALA A 57 13.97 13.81 7.13
N LEU A 58 13.55 14.77 7.96
CA LEU A 58 12.62 15.84 7.54
C LEU A 58 13.23 16.77 6.47
N VAL A 59 14.50 17.15 6.63
CA VAL A 59 15.24 17.96 5.62
C VAL A 59 15.25 17.27 4.27
N VAL A 60 15.58 15.98 4.24
CA VAL A 60 15.63 15.17 3.01
C VAL A 60 14.23 14.98 2.44
N ARG A 61 13.26 14.63 3.29
CA ARG A 61 11.87 14.38 2.88
C ARG A 61 11.25 15.58 2.19
N ASP A 62 11.44 16.80 2.67
CA ASP A 62 10.87 17.98 2.01
C ASP A 62 11.31 18.14 0.55
N ARG A 63 12.58 17.84 0.28
CA ARG A 63 13.15 17.88 -1.09
C ARG A 63 12.60 16.76 -1.97
N LEU A 64 12.27 15.61 -1.36
CA LEU A 64 11.51 14.56 -2.03
C LEU A 64 10.07 14.99 -2.29
N MET A 65 9.38 15.63 -1.34
CA MET A 65 7.99 16.07 -1.50
C MET A 65 7.81 17.05 -2.66
N GLU A 66 8.76 17.97 -2.86
CA GLU A 66 8.75 18.88 -4.00
C GLU A 66 8.78 18.11 -5.33
N ARG A 67 9.73 17.16 -5.46
CA ARG A 67 9.91 16.33 -6.64
C ARG A 67 8.74 15.39 -6.88
N TRP A 68 8.21 14.80 -5.81
CA TRP A 68 7.09 13.88 -5.87
C TRP A 68 5.81 14.52 -6.39
N LYS A 69 5.53 15.77 -5.97
CA LYS A 69 4.44 16.56 -6.56
C LYS A 69 4.67 16.79 -8.06
N LYS A 70 5.88 17.16 -8.47
CA LYS A 70 6.22 17.37 -9.89
C LYS A 70 6.07 16.10 -10.71
N THR A 71 6.52 14.95 -10.19
CA THR A 71 6.33 13.64 -10.84
C THR A 71 4.86 13.31 -11.04
N ARG A 72 4.04 13.52 -9.99
CA ARG A 72 2.60 13.30 -10.08
C ARG A 72 1.93 14.18 -11.14
N TYR A 73 2.24 15.48 -11.17
CA TYR A 73 1.70 16.40 -12.18
C TYR A 73 2.13 15.99 -13.60
N ALA A 74 3.40 15.65 -13.80
CA ALA A 74 3.87 15.17 -15.10
C ALA A 74 3.13 13.90 -15.56
N TYR A 75 2.85 12.95 -14.66
CA TYR A 75 2.07 11.75 -14.98
C TYR A 75 0.58 12.02 -15.22
N GLU A 76 0.00 13.03 -14.56
CA GLU A 76 -1.39 13.45 -14.79
C GLU A 76 -1.52 14.21 -16.13
N GLU A 77 -0.64 15.16 -16.41
CA GLU A 77 -0.63 15.98 -17.64
C GLU A 77 -0.33 15.14 -18.89
N SER A 78 0.58 14.16 -18.79
CA SER A 78 0.92 13.27 -19.90
C SER A 78 -0.13 12.20 -20.20
N ASP A 79 -1.09 11.99 -19.29
CA ASP A 79 -2.09 10.90 -19.36
C ASP A 79 -1.45 9.53 -19.69
N CYS A 80 -0.26 9.26 -19.14
CA CYS A 80 0.52 8.08 -19.48
C CYS A 80 -0.09 6.78 -18.92
N LYS A 81 0.28 5.64 -19.51
CA LYS A 81 -0.03 4.32 -18.94
C LYS A 81 0.70 4.15 -17.61
N ARG A 82 0.02 3.67 -16.58
CA ARG A 82 0.58 3.40 -15.25
C ARG A 82 0.61 1.91 -14.95
N ALA A 83 1.67 1.47 -14.30
CA ALA A 83 1.78 0.11 -13.77
C ALA A 83 1.66 0.12 -12.24
N TYR A 84 0.97 -0.89 -11.71
CA TYR A 84 0.71 -1.06 -10.28
C TYR A 84 1.26 -2.40 -9.84
N TYR A 85 2.27 -2.38 -8.99
CA TYR A 85 2.95 -3.57 -8.51
C TYR A 85 2.39 -4.01 -7.16
N LEU A 86 1.62 -5.10 -7.13
CA LEU A 86 0.97 -5.59 -5.93
C LEU A 86 1.84 -6.68 -5.30
N SER A 87 2.31 -6.45 -4.07
CA SER A 87 3.07 -7.47 -3.33
C SER A 87 2.75 -7.43 -1.84
N LEU A 88 2.75 -8.60 -1.21
CA LEU A 88 2.68 -8.70 0.25
C LEU A 88 3.97 -8.30 0.95
N GLU A 89 5.09 -8.14 0.22
CA GLU A 89 6.39 -7.84 0.82
C GLU A 89 7.13 -6.73 0.08
N PHE A 90 7.77 -5.84 0.85
CA PHE A 90 8.74 -4.86 0.37
C PHE A 90 9.90 -4.75 1.38
N LEU A 91 11.07 -5.29 1.05
CA LEU A 91 12.27 -5.09 1.87
C LEU A 91 12.96 -3.78 1.48
N MET A 92 12.37 -2.67 1.90
CA MET A 92 12.86 -1.33 1.60
C MET A 92 14.21 -1.04 2.29
N GLY A 93 14.36 -1.53 3.52
CA GLY A 93 15.50 -1.22 4.39
C GLY A 93 15.44 0.20 4.95
N ARG A 94 16.59 0.74 5.32
CA ARG A 94 16.78 2.13 5.77
C ARG A 94 16.67 3.11 4.59
N ALA A 95 15.89 4.17 4.72
CA ALA A 95 15.57 5.07 3.61
C ALA A 95 16.47 6.31 3.53
N LEU A 96 17.09 6.74 4.63
CA LEU A 96 17.88 7.97 4.70
C LEU A 96 19.04 7.97 3.71
N GLY A 97 19.91 6.97 3.80
CA GLY A 97 21.09 6.87 2.93
C GLY A 97 20.69 6.79 1.45
N ASN A 98 19.70 5.95 1.13
CA ASN A 98 19.21 5.81 -0.25
C ASN A 98 18.62 7.13 -0.80
N SER A 99 17.87 7.85 0.03
CA SER A 99 17.24 9.11 -0.37
C SER A 99 18.26 10.21 -0.62
N ILE A 100 19.30 10.32 0.21
CA ILE A 100 20.37 11.29 0.03
C ILE A 100 21.19 10.97 -1.22
N LEU A 101 21.51 9.69 -1.42
CA LEU A 101 22.22 9.20 -2.61
C LEU A 101 21.45 9.54 -3.89
N ASN A 102 20.14 9.22 -3.93
CA ASN A 102 19.31 9.45 -5.10
C ASN A 102 19.02 10.93 -5.35
N LEU A 103 19.04 11.77 -4.31
CA LEU A 103 19.02 13.23 -4.48
C LEU A 103 20.36 13.80 -4.99
N GLY A 104 21.46 13.05 -4.86
CA GLY A 104 22.81 13.50 -5.22
C GLY A 104 23.35 14.58 -4.29
N VAL A 105 23.05 14.50 -2.99
CA VAL A 105 23.42 15.54 -2.00
C VAL A 105 24.25 15.01 -0.81
N MET A 106 24.96 13.89 -1.01
CA MET A 106 25.78 13.27 0.03
C MET A 106 26.87 14.23 0.53
N ASP A 107 27.61 14.86 -0.39
CA ASP A 107 28.72 15.74 -0.05
C ASP A 107 28.23 17.02 0.64
N GLU A 108 27.13 17.61 0.15
CA GLU A 108 26.55 18.83 0.71
C GLU A 108 25.96 18.59 2.10
N ILE A 109 25.36 17.41 2.36
CA ILE A 109 24.90 17.02 3.70
C ILE A 109 26.09 16.79 4.62
N ALA A 110 27.12 16.09 4.17
CA ALA A 110 28.33 15.88 4.96
C ALA A 110 28.98 17.23 5.34
N GLU A 111 29.10 18.17 4.40
CA GLU A 111 29.60 19.51 4.67
C GLU A 111 28.70 20.27 5.67
N ALA A 112 27.38 20.19 5.50
CA ALA A 112 26.41 20.85 6.37
C ALA A 112 26.48 20.36 7.83
N LEU A 113 26.60 19.05 8.02
CA LEU A 113 26.68 18.40 9.33
C LEU A 113 28.04 18.63 10.00
N ASN A 114 29.14 18.56 9.24
CA ASN A 114 30.48 18.83 9.74
C ASN A 114 30.63 20.25 10.31
N LYS A 115 29.98 21.24 9.70
CA LYS A 115 29.95 22.64 10.20
C LYS A 115 29.29 22.79 11.58
N ILE A 116 28.50 21.80 12.01
CA ILE A 116 27.87 21.76 13.34
C ILE A 116 28.36 20.58 14.18
N PHE A 117 29.48 19.97 13.79
CA PHE A 117 30.15 18.89 14.51
C PHE A 117 29.27 17.65 14.70
N LEU A 118 28.45 17.32 13.71
CA LEU A 118 27.66 16.09 13.68
C LEU A 118 28.17 15.15 12.58
N ASP A 119 28.17 13.85 12.88
CA ASP A 119 28.51 12.80 11.92
C ASP A 119 27.24 12.21 11.30
N PHE A 120 27.24 12.07 9.97
CA PHE A 120 26.16 11.43 9.24
C PHE A 120 25.99 9.96 9.64
N GLU A 121 27.08 9.22 9.85
CA GLU A 121 27.02 7.79 10.13
C GLU A 121 26.27 7.50 11.44
N GLU A 122 26.50 8.31 12.47
CA GLU A 122 25.77 8.20 13.75
C GLU A 122 24.26 8.36 13.58
N MET A 123 23.80 9.23 12.68
CA MET A 123 22.37 9.41 12.40
C MET A 123 21.81 8.29 11.52
N ALA A 124 22.57 7.81 10.54
CA ALA A 124 22.15 6.72 9.66
C ALA A 124 21.96 5.39 10.41
N ASP A 125 22.73 5.16 11.48
CA ASP A 125 22.62 3.96 12.32
C ASP A 125 21.46 3.98 13.31
N VAL A 126 20.82 5.14 13.52
CA VAL A 126 19.59 5.23 14.33
C VAL A 126 18.37 4.70 13.56
N GLU A 127 18.39 4.81 12.23
CA GLU A 127 17.25 4.42 11.40
C GLU A 127 16.98 2.92 11.52
N ARG A 128 15.72 2.56 11.77
CA ARG A 128 15.28 1.17 11.76
C ARG A 128 14.85 0.77 10.35
N ASP A 129 15.21 -0.44 9.94
CA ASP A 129 14.66 -1.04 8.73
C ASP A 129 13.13 -1.13 8.80
N ALA A 130 12.47 -0.82 7.68
CA ALA A 130 11.03 -0.97 7.59
C ALA A 130 10.65 -2.45 7.58
N GLY A 131 9.89 -2.89 8.58
CA GLY A 131 9.38 -4.26 8.73
C GLY A 131 8.26 -4.60 7.74
N LEU A 132 8.54 -4.45 6.43
CA LEU A 132 7.56 -4.55 5.35
C LEU A 132 7.76 -5.78 4.45
N GLY A 133 8.81 -6.57 4.69
CA GLY A 133 9.13 -7.77 3.92
C GLY A 133 10.04 -8.71 4.72
N ASN A 134 10.39 -9.85 4.12
CA ASN A 134 11.23 -10.86 4.73
C ASN A 134 12.29 -11.41 3.76
N GLY A 135 11.87 -11.83 2.56
CA GLY A 135 12.73 -12.61 1.67
C GLY A 135 13.14 -11.93 0.37
N GLY A 136 13.70 -12.74 -0.54
CA GLY A 136 14.08 -12.31 -1.88
C GLY A 136 12.92 -11.73 -2.70
N LEU A 137 11.69 -12.21 -2.47
CA LEU A 137 10.47 -11.66 -3.10
C LEU A 137 10.29 -10.17 -2.75
N GLY A 138 10.39 -9.84 -1.46
CA GLY A 138 10.28 -8.46 -0.98
C GLY A 138 11.44 -7.58 -1.42
N ARG A 139 12.67 -8.11 -1.49
CA ARG A 139 13.83 -7.33 -1.96
C ARG A 139 13.79 -7.09 -3.47
N LEU A 140 13.31 -8.05 -4.25
CA LEU A 140 13.03 -7.87 -5.68
C LEU A 140 12.03 -6.73 -5.89
N ALA A 141 10.92 -6.75 -5.15
CA ALA A 141 9.90 -5.69 -5.23
C ALA A 141 10.49 -4.30 -4.90
N ALA A 142 11.30 -4.19 -3.85
CA ALA A 142 11.97 -2.94 -3.48
C ALA A 142 12.94 -2.45 -4.57
N CYS A 143 13.80 -3.33 -5.11
CA CYS A 143 14.72 -3.00 -6.20
C CYS A 143 13.98 -2.62 -7.50
N PHE A 144 12.83 -3.23 -7.78
CA PHE A 144 11.99 -2.86 -8.91
C PHE A 144 11.46 -1.44 -8.78
N LEU A 145 10.94 -1.04 -7.62
CA LEU A 145 10.45 0.33 -7.43
C LEU A 145 11.56 1.37 -7.60
N ASP A 146 12.75 1.12 -7.05
CA ASP A 146 13.93 1.98 -7.23
C ASP A 146 14.35 2.08 -8.70
N SER A 147 14.42 0.94 -9.40
CA SER A 147 14.75 0.88 -10.83
C SER A 147 13.72 1.63 -11.68
N CYS A 148 12.43 1.47 -11.39
CA CYS A 148 11.36 2.17 -12.09
C CYS A 148 11.45 3.69 -11.88
N ALA A 149 11.73 4.14 -10.66
CA ALA A 149 11.92 5.57 -10.39
C ALA A 149 13.15 6.11 -11.13
N THR A 150 14.26 5.36 -11.13
CA THR A 150 15.51 5.72 -11.82
C THR A 150 15.36 5.76 -13.34
N LEU A 151 14.59 4.84 -13.91
CA LEU A 151 14.24 4.80 -15.34
C LEU A 151 13.06 5.73 -15.69
N GLN A 152 12.57 6.51 -14.73
CA GLN A 152 11.45 7.45 -14.88
C GLN A 152 10.13 6.80 -15.33
N LEU A 153 9.96 5.50 -15.04
CA LEU A 153 8.76 4.74 -15.39
C LEU A 153 7.62 5.01 -14.39
N PRO A 154 6.38 5.24 -14.86
CA PRO A 154 5.22 5.54 -14.04
C PRO A 154 4.69 4.27 -13.33
N VAL A 155 5.38 3.89 -12.25
CA VAL A 155 5.06 2.70 -11.46
C VAL A 155 4.74 3.07 -10.02
N GLN A 156 3.65 2.50 -9.51
CA GLN A 156 3.27 2.61 -8.10
C GLN A 156 3.26 1.22 -7.46
N GLY A 157 3.94 1.08 -6.32
CA GLY A 157 3.85 -0.13 -5.49
C GLY A 157 2.64 -0.08 -4.57
N TYR A 158 1.99 -1.22 -4.36
CA TYR A 158 0.97 -1.42 -3.33
C TYR A 158 1.36 -2.57 -2.40
N GLY A 159 1.32 -2.31 -1.10
CA GLY A 159 1.60 -3.29 -0.06
C GLY A 159 0.79 -3.08 1.21
N ILE A 160 1.08 -3.86 2.23
CA ILE A 160 0.47 -3.75 3.56
C ILE A 160 1.47 -3.06 4.50
N ARG A 161 0.97 -2.16 5.35
CA ARG A 161 1.76 -1.48 6.39
C ARG A 161 1.82 -2.35 7.65
N TYR A 162 2.71 -3.35 7.69
CA TYR A 162 2.83 -4.23 8.85
C TYR A 162 3.42 -3.52 10.07
N GLU A 163 2.78 -3.68 11.23
CA GLU A 163 3.18 -3.06 12.49
C GLU A 163 4.45 -3.70 13.10
N TYR A 164 4.57 -5.03 12.99
CA TYR A 164 5.61 -5.83 13.66
C TYR A 164 6.52 -6.63 12.73
N GLY A 165 6.42 -6.40 11.41
CA GLY A 165 7.15 -7.18 10.40
C GLY A 165 6.87 -8.67 10.50
N MET A 166 7.90 -9.51 10.31
CA MET A 166 7.82 -10.95 10.53
C MET A 166 8.22 -11.31 11.97
N PHE A 167 9.50 -11.11 12.31
CA PHE A 167 10.05 -11.16 13.67
C PHE A 167 11.47 -10.60 13.68
N ARG A 168 11.94 -10.15 14.84
CA ARG A 168 13.35 -9.88 15.13
C ARG A 168 14.01 -11.14 15.67
N GLN A 169 15.06 -11.59 14.99
CA GLN A 169 15.83 -12.74 15.44
C GLN A 169 16.79 -12.36 16.57
N ARG A 170 16.79 -13.13 17.66
CA ARG A 170 17.84 -13.11 18.68
C ARG A 170 18.39 -14.51 18.88
N ILE A 171 19.70 -14.64 19.00
CA ILE A 171 20.34 -15.92 19.34
C ILE A 171 20.58 -15.99 20.84
N LYS A 172 20.08 -17.03 21.49
CA LYS A 172 20.33 -17.33 22.91
C LYS A 172 20.71 -18.79 23.06
N ASP A 173 21.86 -19.05 23.68
CA ASP A 173 22.37 -20.40 23.94
C ASP A 173 22.45 -21.29 22.67
N GLY A 174 22.71 -20.70 21.50
CA GLY A 174 22.79 -21.40 20.21
C GLY A 174 21.45 -21.64 19.51
N TYR A 175 20.33 -21.19 20.09
CA TYR A 175 18.99 -21.33 19.52
C TYR A 175 18.41 -19.99 19.09
N GLN A 176 17.58 -20.02 18.04
CA GLN A 176 16.78 -18.89 17.60
C GLN A 176 15.67 -18.60 18.61
N LEU A 177 15.53 -17.32 18.97
CA LEU A 177 14.37 -16.74 19.62
C LEU A 177 13.78 -15.65 18.72
N GLU A 178 12.46 -15.62 18.67
CA GLU A 178 11.69 -14.68 17.85
C GLU A 178 11.06 -13.63 18.76
N GLU A 179 11.32 -12.36 18.50
CA GLU A 179 10.73 -11.22 19.20
C GLU A 179 9.96 -10.32 18.22
N PRO A 180 8.91 -9.59 18.65
CA PRO A 180 8.22 -8.65 17.75
C PRO A 180 9.16 -7.56 17.23
N ASP A 181 9.13 -7.27 15.93
CA ASP A 181 9.90 -6.17 15.35
C ASP A 181 9.06 -4.89 15.22
N HIS A 182 8.88 -4.19 16.36
CA HIS A 182 8.04 -2.99 16.41
C HIS A 182 8.75 -1.75 15.85
N TRP A 183 9.05 -1.74 14.55
CA TRP A 183 9.73 -0.64 13.86
C TRP A 183 8.93 0.67 13.91
N LEU A 184 7.60 0.58 13.99
CA LEU A 184 6.66 1.69 14.12
C LEU A 184 6.40 2.15 15.57
N GLY A 185 7.16 1.61 16.54
CA GLY A 185 7.17 2.14 17.91
C GLY A 185 7.71 3.57 18.01
N VAL A 186 8.32 4.08 16.93
CA VAL A 186 8.71 5.48 16.73
C VAL A 186 8.03 6.01 15.46
N VAL A 187 7.91 7.34 15.35
CA VAL A 187 7.27 7.97 14.19
C VAL A 187 8.10 7.68 12.93
N ASN A 188 7.50 6.99 11.95
CA ASN A 188 8.12 6.82 10.64
C ASN A 188 8.07 8.15 9.87
N ARG A 189 9.24 8.78 9.66
CA ARG A 189 9.31 10.08 8.99
C ARG A 189 9.10 10.00 7.49
N TRP A 190 9.22 8.83 6.86
CA TRP A 190 9.18 8.68 5.41
C TRP A 190 7.78 8.52 4.83
N GLU A 191 6.82 8.10 5.64
CA GLU A 191 5.45 7.90 5.18
C GLU A 191 4.57 9.14 5.40
N ILE A 192 3.53 9.26 4.58
CA ILE A 192 2.46 10.22 4.79
C ILE A 192 1.12 9.51 4.74
N GLU A 193 0.37 9.60 5.83
CA GLU A 193 -1.01 9.13 5.91
C GLU A 193 -1.90 9.96 4.97
N ARG A 194 -2.74 9.29 4.19
CA ARG A 194 -3.69 9.88 3.23
C ARG A 194 -5.13 9.43 3.50
N PRO A 195 -5.69 9.75 4.67
CA PRO A 195 -7.03 9.31 5.06
C PRO A 195 -8.14 9.76 4.10
N GLU A 196 -7.90 10.78 3.27
CA GLU A 196 -8.78 11.21 2.18
C GLU A 196 -8.96 10.16 1.07
N TYR A 197 -8.06 9.17 0.96
CA TYR A 197 -8.12 8.06 -0.01
C TYR A 197 -8.44 6.71 0.64
N GLN A 198 -9.03 6.72 1.84
CA GLN A 198 -9.38 5.49 2.54
C GLN A 198 -10.40 4.63 1.75
N GLN A 199 -10.18 3.32 1.73
CA GLN A 199 -11.02 2.37 1.01
C GLN A 199 -11.78 1.47 1.97
N ARG A 200 -13.02 1.11 1.65
CA ARG A 200 -13.84 0.22 2.47
C ARG A 200 -13.74 -1.20 1.93
N ILE A 201 -13.31 -2.13 2.78
CA ILE A 201 -13.07 -3.53 2.41
C ILE A 201 -14.11 -4.42 3.08
N LYS A 202 -14.82 -5.21 2.28
CA LYS A 202 -15.92 -6.07 2.72
C LYS A 202 -15.40 -7.48 3.04
N PHE A 203 -15.93 -8.09 4.11
CA PHE A 203 -15.69 -9.50 4.43
C PHE A 203 -16.98 -10.20 4.86
N GLY A 204 -17.09 -11.51 4.62
CA GLY A 204 -18.24 -12.32 5.01
C GLY A 204 -19.50 -11.97 4.21
N GLY A 205 -20.66 -12.03 4.86
CA GLY A 205 -21.94 -11.68 4.23
C GLY A 205 -22.40 -12.68 3.18
N ARG A 206 -23.14 -12.20 2.17
CA ARG A 206 -23.71 -13.03 1.10
C ARG A 206 -23.91 -12.25 -0.19
N SER A 207 -23.96 -12.97 -1.30
CA SER A 207 -24.40 -12.43 -2.59
C SER A 207 -25.93 -12.33 -2.65
N GLU A 208 -26.42 -11.23 -3.20
CA GLU A 208 -27.84 -11.04 -3.49
C GLU A 208 -28.03 -10.66 -4.96
N PHE A 209 -28.77 -11.50 -5.67
CA PHE A 209 -29.07 -11.30 -7.09
C PHE A 209 -30.44 -10.64 -7.25
N TYR A 210 -30.52 -9.64 -8.12
CA TYR A 210 -31.75 -8.88 -8.38
C TYR A 210 -31.83 -8.44 -9.83
N ALA A 211 -33.03 -8.15 -10.32
CA ALA A 211 -33.21 -7.48 -11.61
C ALA A 211 -33.22 -5.97 -11.38
N ASP A 212 -32.41 -5.22 -12.14
CA ASP A 212 -32.47 -3.76 -12.13
C ASP A 212 -33.73 -3.23 -12.83
N ASP A 213 -33.91 -1.90 -12.84
CA ASP A 213 -35.08 -1.24 -13.43
C ASP A 213 -35.24 -1.53 -14.94
N ASN A 214 -34.18 -2.00 -15.61
CA ASN A 214 -34.18 -2.40 -17.02
C ASN A 214 -34.33 -3.93 -17.20
N GLY A 215 -34.58 -4.68 -16.12
CA GLY A 215 -34.71 -6.13 -16.13
C GLY A 215 -33.39 -6.89 -16.27
N LYS A 216 -32.22 -6.21 -16.20
CA LYS A 216 -30.92 -6.86 -16.29
C LYS A 216 -30.56 -7.46 -14.94
N LEU A 217 -30.09 -8.72 -14.95
CA LEU A 217 -29.63 -9.38 -13.74
C LEU A 217 -28.37 -8.69 -13.20
N ARG A 218 -28.43 -8.28 -11.94
CA ARG A 218 -27.36 -7.65 -11.17
C ARG A 218 -27.11 -8.45 -9.89
N ALA A 219 -25.96 -8.21 -9.28
CA ALA A 219 -25.60 -8.75 -7.99
C ALA A 219 -25.12 -7.63 -7.09
N ARG A 220 -25.36 -7.76 -5.79
CA ARG A 220 -24.77 -6.91 -4.76
C ARG A 220 -24.30 -7.75 -3.57
N TRP A 221 -23.20 -7.33 -2.96
CA TRP A 221 -22.64 -7.99 -1.78
C TRP A 221 -23.11 -7.28 -0.51
N VAL A 222 -23.92 -7.99 0.28
CA VAL A 222 -24.66 -7.48 1.44
C VAL A 222 -24.31 -8.25 2.72
N ASP A 223 -24.74 -7.71 3.86
CA ASP A 223 -24.57 -8.31 5.20
C ASP A 223 -23.09 -8.52 5.58
N THR A 224 -22.21 -7.62 5.13
CA THR A 224 -20.75 -7.71 5.29
C THR A 224 -20.25 -7.13 6.60
N ARG A 225 -19.04 -7.53 6.99
CA ARG A 225 -18.26 -6.97 8.09
C ARG A 225 -17.11 -6.16 7.50
N ASP A 226 -17.27 -4.86 7.50
CA ASP A 226 -16.37 -3.96 6.79
C ASP A 226 -15.20 -3.52 7.66
N VAL A 227 -14.03 -3.41 7.02
CA VAL A 227 -12.85 -2.73 7.59
C VAL A 227 -12.47 -1.56 6.69
N MET A 228 -11.77 -0.58 7.26
CA MET A 228 -11.20 0.54 6.52
C MET A 228 -9.73 0.26 6.20
N ALA A 229 -9.34 0.51 4.95
CA ALA A 229 -7.95 0.54 4.52
C ALA A 229 -7.49 2.00 4.44
N VAL A 230 -6.58 2.39 5.33
CA VAL A 230 -6.02 3.75 5.39
C VAL A 230 -4.65 3.76 4.70
N PRO A 231 -4.47 4.53 3.61
CA PRO A 231 -3.23 4.54 2.86
C PRO A 231 -2.15 5.37 3.55
N HIS A 232 -0.93 4.87 3.50
CA HIS A 232 0.29 5.54 3.92
C HIS A 232 1.26 5.50 2.73
N ASP A 233 1.59 6.66 2.18
CA ASP A 233 2.44 6.76 1.00
C ASP A 233 3.89 7.01 1.38
N VAL A 234 4.80 6.22 0.79
CA VAL A 234 6.26 6.34 0.94
C VAL A 234 6.86 6.77 -0.41
N PRO A 235 7.63 7.86 -0.47
CA PRO A 235 8.27 8.33 -1.69
C PRO A 235 9.44 7.41 -2.08
N ILE A 236 9.52 7.05 -3.36
CA ILE A 236 10.60 6.23 -3.92
C ILE A 236 11.41 7.09 -4.90
N PRO A 237 12.51 7.72 -4.47
CA PRO A 237 13.30 8.58 -5.35
C PRO A 237 14.10 7.78 -6.38
N GLY A 238 14.11 8.22 -7.64
CA GLY A 238 15.01 7.74 -8.67
C GLY A 238 16.38 8.40 -8.57
N TYR A 239 17.42 7.70 -9.02
CA TYR A 239 18.79 8.18 -8.94
C TYR A 239 19.01 9.42 -9.83
N GLN A 240 19.19 10.58 -9.19
CA GLN A 240 19.63 11.86 -9.77
C GLN A 240 18.84 12.34 -11.00
N ASN A 241 17.55 12.01 -11.08
CA ASN A 241 16.69 12.36 -12.21
C ASN A 241 15.46 13.22 -11.84
N GLY A 242 15.23 13.44 -10.54
CA GLY A 242 14.10 14.20 -10.03
C GLY A 242 12.75 13.47 -10.05
N THR A 243 12.67 12.25 -10.57
CA THR A 243 11.47 11.40 -10.48
C THR A 243 11.37 10.79 -9.10
N VAL A 244 10.19 10.87 -8.50
CA VAL A 244 9.87 10.18 -7.24
C VAL A 244 8.58 9.41 -7.44
N ASN A 245 8.65 8.08 -7.40
CA ASN A 245 7.50 7.20 -7.46
C ASN A 245 6.88 6.99 -6.06
N THR A 246 5.82 6.20 -5.99
CA THR A 246 5.07 5.95 -4.74
C THR A 246 5.06 4.46 -4.40
N LEU A 247 5.35 4.12 -3.15
CA LEU A 247 4.90 2.89 -2.51
C LEU A 247 3.74 3.25 -1.58
N ARG A 248 2.53 2.77 -1.88
CA ARG A 248 1.34 2.95 -1.05
C ARG A 248 1.13 1.72 -0.17
N LEU A 249 1.08 1.94 1.14
CA LEU A 249 0.93 0.89 2.14
C LEU A 249 -0.42 1.02 2.85
N TRP A 250 -1.17 -0.07 2.93
CA TRP A 250 -2.48 -0.08 3.56
C TRP A 250 -2.40 -0.48 5.03
N LYS A 251 -2.96 0.35 5.91
CA LYS A 251 -3.19 0.05 7.33
C LYS A 251 -4.66 -0.29 7.54
N ALA A 252 -4.97 -1.40 8.20
CA ALA A 252 -6.35 -1.73 8.54
C ALA A 252 -6.79 -0.96 9.79
N ALA A 253 -8.00 -0.42 9.73
CA ALA A 253 -8.68 0.25 10.83
C ALA A 253 -10.15 -0.23 10.89
N ALA A 254 -10.75 -0.18 12.07
CA ALA A 254 -12.18 -0.48 12.19
C ALA A 254 -13.03 0.67 11.65
N THR A 255 -14.22 0.34 11.16
CA THR A 255 -15.23 1.32 10.74
C THR A 255 -15.82 2.09 11.92
N ALA A 256 -15.82 1.47 13.11
CA ALA A 256 -16.08 2.10 14.40
C ALA A 256 -15.01 1.63 15.40
N GLU A 257 -14.25 2.57 15.96
CA GLU A 257 -13.10 2.25 16.83
C GLU A 257 -13.49 1.85 18.25
N PHE A 258 -14.67 2.28 18.72
CA PHE A 258 -15.06 2.16 20.14
C PHE A 258 -16.58 2.11 20.32
N ASP A 259 -17.07 1.10 21.05
CA ASP A 259 -18.46 1.03 21.50
C ASP A 259 -18.59 1.54 22.95
N LEU A 260 -19.13 2.75 23.10
CA LEU A 260 -19.34 3.39 24.40
C LEU A 260 -20.41 2.68 25.24
N GLY A 261 -21.38 2.00 24.61
CA GLY A 261 -22.42 1.23 25.30
C GLY A 261 -21.84 0.01 26.00
N GLU A 262 -21.06 -0.79 25.27
CA GLU A 262 -20.36 -1.96 25.83
C GLU A 262 -19.39 -1.54 26.93
N PHE A 263 -18.63 -0.45 26.71
CA PHE A 263 -17.72 0.08 27.72
C PHE A 263 -18.44 0.50 29.01
N ASN A 264 -19.53 1.26 28.89
CA ASN A 264 -20.31 1.71 30.05
C ASN A 264 -21.02 0.56 30.77
N SER A 265 -21.29 -0.55 30.07
CA SER A 265 -21.85 -1.77 30.67
C SER A 265 -20.80 -2.63 31.40
N GLY A 266 -19.52 -2.28 31.29
CA GLY A 266 -18.40 -3.01 31.91
C GLY A 266 -17.73 -4.05 31.02
N ASP A 267 -18.19 -4.24 29.77
CA ASP A 267 -17.54 -5.11 28.78
C ASP A 267 -16.44 -4.33 28.02
N TYR A 268 -15.33 -4.10 28.71
CA TYR A 268 -14.18 -3.42 28.13
C TYR A 268 -13.58 -4.18 26.94
N PRO A 269 -13.40 -5.52 26.96
CA PRO A 269 -12.92 -6.27 25.80
C PRO A 269 -13.85 -6.16 24.59
N GLY A 270 -15.17 -6.23 24.79
CA GLY A 270 -16.17 -6.03 23.74
C GLY A 270 -16.02 -4.67 23.07
N SER A 271 -15.89 -3.61 23.88
CA SER A 271 -15.89 -2.22 23.39
C SER A 271 -14.81 -1.89 22.34
N VAL A 272 -13.77 -2.71 22.23
CA VAL A 272 -12.65 -2.59 21.27
C VAL A 272 -12.47 -3.84 20.40
N ALA A 273 -13.38 -4.82 20.45
CA ALA A 273 -13.24 -6.09 19.73
C ALA A 273 -13.18 -5.90 18.21
N ALA A 274 -14.02 -5.02 17.65
CA ALA A 274 -14.03 -4.70 16.23
C ALA A 274 -12.71 -4.05 15.76
N LYS A 275 -12.18 -3.13 16.58
CA LYS A 275 -10.87 -2.51 16.37
C LYS A 275 -9.77 -3.56 16.31
N ASN A 276 -9.68 -4.40 17.34
CA ASN A 276 -8.67 -5.45 17.41
C ASN A 276 -8.78 -6.45 16.24
N ALA A 277 -9.99 -6.78 15.80
CA ALA A 277 -10.20 -7.68 14.67
C ALA A 277 -9.73 -7.07 13.34
N ALA A 278 -9.98 -5.78 13.12
CA ALA A 278 -9.53 -5.08 11.92
C ALA A 278 -8.00 -4.93 11.90
N GLU A 279 -7.40 -4.45 13.00
CA GLU A 279 -5.97 -4.14 13.06
C GLU A 279 -5.08 -5.39 12.90
N LYS A 280 -5.57 -6.59 13.27
CA LYS A 280 -4.85 -7.87 13.06
C LYS A 280 -4.39 -8.09 11.63
N ILE A 281 -5.15 -7.61 10.65
CA ILE A 281 -4.83 -7.76 9.22
C ILE A 281 -3.45 -7.18 8.91
N THR A 282 -3.06 -6.09 9.58
CA THR A 282 -1.80 -5.38 9.30
C THR A 282 -0.80 -5.47 10.45
N MET A 283 -0.92 -6.48 11.32
CA MET A 283 0.03 -6.65 12.44
C MET A 283 1.34 -7.32 12.01
N VAL A 284 1.26 -8.51 11.41
CA VAL A 284 2.43 -9.35 11.10
C VAL A 284 2.40 -9.84 9.66
N LEU A 285 3.58 -9.94 9.06
CA LEU A 285 3.80 -10.57 7.76
C LEU A 285 3.77 -12.09 7.90
N TYR A 286 3.05 -12.79 7.02
CA TYR A 286 2.89 -14.25 7.00
C TYR A 286 2.53 -14.84 8.37
N PRO A 287 1.34 -14.51 8.91
CA PRO A 287 0.87 -15.14 10.14
C PRO A 287 0.83 -16.66 9.97
N ASN A 288 1.18 -17.39 11.04
CA ASN A 288 1.18 -18.85 11.06
C ASN A 288 -0.21 -19.41 10.66
N ASP A 289 -0.25 -20.15 9.56
CA ASP A 289 -1.46 -20.69 8.93
C ASP A 289 -1.68 -22.19 9.19
N ALA A 290 -0.97 -22.77 10.17
CA ALA A 290 -1.24 -24.13 10.62
C ALA A 290 -2.66 -24.29 11.20
N SER A 291 -3.25 -23.20 11.70
CA SER A 291 -4.62 -23.15 12.19
C SER A 291 -5.58 -22.54 11.17
N GLU A 292 -6.86 -22.90 11.22
CA GLU A 292 -7.89 -22.30 10.37
C GLU A 292 -8.02 -20.78 10.57
N ASN A 293 -7.81 -20.28 11.79
CA ASN A 293 -7.78 -18.83 12.06
C ASN A 293 -6.60 -18.13 11.38
N GLY A 294 -5.44 -18.80 11.31
CA GLY A 294 -4.27 -18.28 10.61
C GLY A 294 -4.49 -18.20 9.10
N LYS A 295 -5.11 -19.23 8.52
CA LYS A 295 -5.53 -19.23 7.11
C LYS A 295 -6.55 -18.14 6.79
N ASP A 296 -7.58 -17.97 7.64
CA ASP A 296 -8.56 -16.88 7.51
C ASP A 296 -7.85 -15.51 7.51
N LEU A 297 -6.92 -15.28 8.44
CA LEU A 297 -6.16 -14.02 8.49
C LEU A 297 -5.29 -13.81 7.24
N ARG A 298 -4.61 -14.85 6.75
CA ARG A 298 -3.79 -14.78 5.54
C ARG A 298 -4.64 -14.47 4.29
N LEU A 299 -5.81 -15.09 4.15
CA LEU A 299 -6.74 -14.76 3.06
C LEU A 299 -7.30 -13.33 3.19
N ARG A 300 -7.57 -12.87 4.42
CA ARG A 300 -7.96 -11.46 4.66
C ARG A 300 -6.88 -10.49 4.22
N GLN A 301 -5.60 -10.76 4.51
CA GLN A 301 -4.48 -9.92 4.09
C GLN A 301 -4.41 -9.81 2.56
N GLN A 302 -4.48 -10.94 1.86
CA GLN A 302 -4.45 -10.99 0.40
C GLN A 302 -5.60 -10.18 -0.23
N TYR A 303 -6.83 -10.44 0.22
CA TYR A 303 -8.00 -9.72 -0.29
C TYR A 303 -7.99 -8.24 0.09
N PHE A 304 -7.55 -7.90 1.30
CA PHE A 304 -7.41 -6.53 1.77
C PHE A 304 -6.46 -5.72 0.89
N LEU A 305 -5.28 -6.27 0.57
CA LEU A 305 -4.35 -5.66 -0.36
C LEU A 305 -4.98 -5.49 -1.76
N ALA A 306 -5.55 -6.55 -2.31
CA ALA A 306 -6.10 -6.54 -3.66
C ALA A 306 -7.25 -5.54 -3.80
N SER A 307 -8.25 -5.62 -2.92
CA SER A 307 -9.45 -4.76 -2.98
C SER A 307 -9.11 -3.30 -2.71
N ALA A 308 -8.30 -2.98 -1.69
CA ALA A 308 -7.94 -1.59 -1.42
C ALA A 308 -7.18 -0.95 -2.59
N SER A 309 -6.24 -1.69 -3.18
CA SER A 309 -5.41 -1.18 -4.28
C SER A 309 -6.22 -0.98 -5.57
N LEU A 310 -7.12 -1.92 -5.90
CA LEU A 310 -7.97 -1.81 -7.08
C LEU A 310 -9.01 -0.68 -6.91
N GLN A 311 -9.63 -0.58 -5.74
CA GLN A 311 -10.58 0.51 -5.45
C GLN A 311 -9.91 1.89 -5.58
N ASP A 312 -8.69 2.05 -5.06
CA ASP A 312 -7.95 3.31 -5.17
C ASP A 312 -7.66 3.71 -6.63
N VAL A 313 -7.29 2.75 -7.48
CA VAL A 313 -7.07 3.01 -8.92
C VAL A 313 -8.38 3.33 -9.64
N LEU A 314 -9.45 2.59 -9.35
CA LEU A 314 -10.77 2.82 -9.95
C LEU A 314 -11.39 4.15 -9.51
N GLU A 315 -11.29 4.52 -8.23
CA GLU A 315 -11.81 5.80 -7.73
C GLU A 315 -11.10 6.98 -8.41
N LYS A 316 -9.77 6.90 -8.54
CA LYS A 316 -8.98 7.88 -9.31
C LYS A 316 -9.43 7.93 -10.77
N TRP A 317 -9.63 6.78 -11.40
CA TRP A 317 -10.11 6.71 -12.79
C TRP A 317 -11.47 7.40 -12.93
N VAL A 318 -12.46 7.03 -12.10
CA VAL A 318 -13.80 7.60 -12.14
C VAL A 318 -13.79 9.10 -11.86
N THR A 319 -12.93 9.55 -10.94
CA THR A 319 -12.79 10.99 -10.64
C THR A 319 -12.27 11.79 -11.84
N ILE A 320 -11.35 11.23 -12.62
CA ILE A 320 -10.66 11.95 -13.71
C ILE A 320 -11.37 11.75 -15.06
N LYS A 321 -11.83 10.53 -15.34
CA LYS A 321 -12.36 10.09 -16.64
C LYS A 321 -13.88 9.81 -16.60
N GLY A 322 -14.51 9.84 -15.43
CA GLY A 322 -15.90 9.39 -15.26
C GLY A 322 -16.04 7.87 -15.37
N SER A 323 -17.27 7.39 -15.55
CA SER A 323 -17.58 5.96 -15.66
C SER A 323 -17.32 5.36 -17.05
N GLU A 324 -16.41 5.94 -17.83
CA GLU A 324 -16.00 5.41 -19.14
C GLU A 324 -14.77 4.50 -18.99
N PHE A 325 -14.92 3.20 -19.25
CA PHE A 325 -13.87 2.19 -19.03
C PHE A 325 -13.21 1.66 -20.31
N SER A 326 -13.61 2.16 -21.48
CA SER A 326 -13.13 1.72 -22.80
C SER A 326 -11.60 1.69 -22.91
N ASN A 327 -10.92 2.71 -22.39
CA ASN A 327 -9.45 2.84 -22.44
C ASN A 327 -8.74 2.41 -21.15
N PHE A 328 -9.46 1.77 -20.20
CA PHE A 328 -8.89 1.45 -18.89
C PHE A 328 -7.69 0.50 -18.99
N ALA A 329 -7.78 -0.52 -19.85
CA ALA A 329 -6.70 -1.51 -20.07
C ALA A 329 -5.47 -0.94 -20.79
N GLU A 330 -5.67 0.07 -21.64
CA GLU A 330 -4.57 0.75 -22.31
C GLU A 330 -3.77 1.62 -21.32
N LYS A 331 -4.44 2.16 -20.30
CA LYS A 331 -3.85 3.10 -19.34
C LYS A 331 -3.41 2.48 -18.02
N ASN A 332 -3.80 1.24 -17.73
CA ASN A 332 -3.51 0.58 -16.46
C ASN A 332 -2.94 -0.84 -16.67
N CYS A 333 -2.00 -1.23 -15.83
CA CYS A 333 -1.47 -2.59 -15.74
C CYS A 333 -1.26 -2.95 -14.28
N PHE A 334 -1.78 -4.09 -13.83
CA PHE A 334 -1.59 -4.63 -12.49
C PHE A 334 -0.67 -5.83 -12.57
N GLN A 335 0.47 -5.75 -11.91
CA GLN A 335 1.41 -6.86 -11.78
C GLN A 335 1.16 -7.58 -10.46
N LEU A 336 0.78 -8.85 -10.56
CA LEU A 336 0.55 -9.76 -9.45
C LEU A 336 1.87 -10.46 -9.11
N ASN A 337 2.48 -10.07 -7.99
CA ASN A 337 3.75 -10.64 -7.53
C ASN A 337 3.52 -11.92 -6.71
N ASP A 338 3.75 -13.07 -7.34
CA ASP A 338 3.32 -14.39 -6.90
C ASP A 338 1.78 -14.54 -6.80
N THR A 339 1.33 -15.63 -6.18
CA THR A 339 -0.07 -16.04 -6.06
C THR A 339 -0.86 -15.24 -5.04
N HIS A 340 -0.19 -14.52 -4.14
CA HIS A 340 -0.84 -13.80 -3.04
C HIS A 340 -1.94 -12.82 -3.50
N PRO A 341 -1.71 -11.91 -4.48
CA PRO A 341 -2.75 -11.01 -4.95
C PRO A 341 -3.64 -11.63 -6.06
N SER A 342 -3.67 -12.97 -6.24
CA SER A 342 -4.45 -13.62 -7.31
C SER A 342 -5.95 -13.32 -7.27
N CYS A 343 -6.50 -13.11 -6.08
CA CYS A 343 -7.90 -12.70 -5.90
C CYS A 343 -8.23 -11.33 -6.53
N ALA A 344 -7.21 -10.53 -6.89
CA ALA A 344 -7.38 -9.26 -7.62
C ALA A 344 -8.10 -9.44 -8.96
N VAL A 345 -7.95 -10.59 -9.64
CA VAL A 345 -8.67 -10.88 -10.89
C VAL A 345 -10.18 -10.90 -10.65
N ALA A 346 -10.63 -11.65 -9.64
CA ALA A 346 -12.05 -11.74 -9.29
C ALA A 346 -12.58 -10.44 -8.67
N GLU A 347 -11.77 -9.73 -7.88
CA GLU A 347 -12.16 -8.45 -7.29
C GLU A 347 -12.31 -7.34 -8.34
N LEU A 348 -11.42 -7.26 -9.34
CA LEU A 348 -11.57 -6.30 -10.43
C LEU A 348 -12.87 -6.58 -11.22
N MET A 349 -13.14 -7.85 -11.52
CA MET A 349 -14.42 -8.26 -12.11
C MET A 349 -15.60 -7.81 -11.26
N ARG A 350 -15.56 -8.04 -9.93
CA ARG A 350 -16.61 -7.62 -9.01
C ARG A 350 -16.84 -6.11 -9.05
N LEU A 351 -15.77 -5.32 -8.96
CA LEU A 351 -15.83 -3.86 -8.97
C LEU A 351 -16.44 -3.34 -10.29
N LEU A 352 -16.02 -3.88 -11.43
CA LEU A 352 -16.55 -3.49 -12.74
C LEU A 352 -18.02 -3.89 -12.93
N LEU A 353 -18.40 -5.08 -12.48
CA LEU A 353 -19.77 -5.60 -12.62
C LEU A 353 -20.76 -4.96 -11.66
N ASP A 354 -20.44 -5.00 -10.37
CA ASP A 354 -21.37 -4.70 -9.28
C ASP A 354 -21.38 -3.20 -8.96
N GLU A 355 -20.23 -2.52 -9.01
CA GLU A 355 -20.12 -1.10 -8.66
C GLU A 355 -20.16 -0.17 -9.89
N GLN A 356 -19.52 -0.56 -11.00
CA GLN A 356 -19.50 0.24 -12.24
C GLN A 356 -20.59 -0.15 -13.24
N GLY A 357 -21.27 -1.28 -13.02
CA GLY A 357 -22.43 -1.66 -13.81
C GLY A 357 -22.14 -2.21 -15.21
N LEU A 358 -20.89 -2.61 -15.51
CA LEU A 358 -20.51 -3.18 -16.81
C LEU A 358 -21.19 -4.53 -17.09
N GLY A 359 -21.14 -4.96 -18.35
CA GLY A 359 -21.44 -6.35 -18.73
C GLY A 359 -20.28 -7.30 -18.44
N TRP A 360 -20.55 -8.61 -18.36
CA TRP A 360 -19.50 -9.62 -18.11
C TRP A 360 -18.37 -9.57 -19.14
N ASP A 361 -18.72 -9.60 -20.43
CA ASP A 361 -17.71 -9.73 -21.48
C ASP A 361 -16.81 -8.48 -21.53
N GLU A 362 -17.40 -7.29 -21.37
CA GLU A 362 -16.65 -6.02 -21.28
C GLU A 362 -15.72 -5.99 -20.05
N ALA A 363 -16.24 -6.33 -18.87
CA ALA A 363 -15.44 -6.38 -17.65
C ALA A 363 -14.30 -7.42 -17.73
N TRP A 364 -14.56 -8.56 -18.38
CA TRP A 364 -13.57 -9.61 -18.56
C TRP A 364 -12.47 -9.21 -19.54
N GLU A 365 -12.80 -8.54 -20.66
CA GLU A 365 -11.79 -7.99 -21.57
C GLU A 365 -10.88 -6.98 -20.87
N ILE A 366 -11.45 -6.06 -20.07
CA ILE A 366 -10.67 -5.13 -19.26
C ILE A 366 -9.78 -5.86 -18.26
N THR A 367 -10.33 -6.84 -17.55
CA THR A 367 -9.59 -7.60 -16.53
C THR A 367 -8.42 -8.37 -17.15
N ARG A 368 -8.64 -9.06 -18.28
CA ARG A 368 -7.56 -9.74 -19.01
C ARG A 368 -6.51 -8.77 -19.58
N GLY A 369 -6.94 -7.61 -20.07
CA GLY A 369 -6.05 -6.59 -20.63
C GLY A 369 -5.22 -5.83 -19.60
N THR A 370 -5.54 -5.96 -18.31
CA THR A 370 -4.86 -5.24 -17.22
C THR A 370 -4.05 -6.13 -16.29
N MET A 371 -4.38 -7.41 -16.16
CA MET A 371 -3.74 -8.30 -15.18
C MET A 371 -2.55 -9.06 -15.77
N ALA A 372 -1.41 -9.00 -15.09
CA ALA A 372 -0.21 -9.78 -15.39
C ALA A 372 0.29 -10.51 -14.14
N TYR A 373 0.82 -11.72 -14.30
CA TYR A 373 1.25 -12.58 -13.20
C TYR A 373 2.74 -12.95 -13.31
N THR A 374 3.46 -12.89 -12.19
CA THR A 374 4.83 -13.42 -12.07
C THR A 374 4.84 -14.53 -11.04
N ASN A 375 5.28 -15.72 -11.45
CA ASN A 375 5.52 -16.84 -10.57
C ASN A 375 6.99 -16.83 -10.09
N HIS A 376 7.23 -17.15 -8.82
CA HIS A 376 8.58 -17.32 -8.25
C HIS A 376 8.84 -18.73 -7.72
N THR A 377 7.94 -19.67 -8.00
CA THR A 377 7.87 -20.98 -7.35
C THR A 377 7.90 -22.11 -8.38
N LEU A 378 8.93 -22.96 -8.29
CA LEU A 378 9.09 -24.13 -9.17
C LEU A 378 8.26 -25.35 -8.71
N LEU A 379 8.01 -25.47 -7.41
CA LEU A 379 7.34 -26.64 -6.83
C LEU A 379 5.81 -26.47 -6.87
N PRO A 380 5.07 -27.38 -7.53
CA PRO A 380 3.61 -27.28 -7.62
C PRO A 380 2.91 -27.25 -6.25
N GLU A 381 3.51 -27.87 -5.23
CA GLU A 381 2.97 -27.94 -3.87
C GLU A 381 3.03 -26.59 -3.13
N ALA A 382 3.89 -25.69 -3.59
CA ALA A 382 4.04 -24.35 -3.03
C ALA A 382 3.13 -23.30 -3.71
N LEU A 383 2.34 -23.71 -4.73
CA LEU A 383 1.26 -22.88 -5.25
C LEU A 383 0.09 -22.87 -4.26
N GLU A 384 -0.34 -21.67 -3.87
CA GLU A 384 -1.40 -21.49 -2.88
C GLU A 384 -2.71 -22.17 -3.29
N LYS A 385 -3.31 -22.88 -2.34
CA LYS A 385 -4.64 -23.48 -2.47
C LYS A 385 -5.48 -23.11 -1.27
N TRP A 386 -6.70 -22.67 -1.54
CA TRP A 386 -7.67 -22.27 -0.51
C TRP A 386 -8.84 -23.24 -0.48
N SER A 387 -9.34 -23.52 0.73
CA SER A 387 -10.58 -24.29 0.88
C SER A 387 -11.74 -23.48 0.29
N VAL A 388 -12.52 -24.10 -0.60
CA VAL A 388 -13.75 -23.50 -1.15
C VAL A 388 -14.67 -23.00 -0.03
N ARG A 389 -14.85 -23.80 1.03
CA ARG A 389 -15.69 -23.43 2.18
C ARG A 389 -15.20 -22.16 2.87
N MET A 390 -13.89 -22.02 3.05
CA MET A 390 -13.30 -20.82 3.67
C MET A 390 -13.48 -19.61 2.76
N PHE A 391 -13.26 -19.79 1.47
CA PHE A 391 -13.44 -18.73 0.47
C PHE A 391 -14.91 -18.30 0.37
N GLU A 392 -15.86 -19.22 0.43
CA GLU A 392 -17.30 -18.94 0.47
C GLU A 392 -17.69 -18.17 1.72
N GLN A 393 -17.16 -18.55 2.89
CA GLN A 393 -17.45 -17.88 4.15
C GLN A 393 -16.88 -16.46 4.21
N LEU A 394 -15.73 -16.23 3.60
CA LEU A 394 -15.03 -14.94 3.69
C LEU A 394 -15.32 -14.00 2.52
N LEU A 395 -15.40 -14.54 1.30
CA LEU A 395 -15.45 -13.81 0.02
C LEU A 395 -16.50 -14.43 -0.93
N PRO A 396 -17.77 -14.61 -0.50
CA PRO A 396 -18.79 -15.35 -1.26
C PRO A 396 -18.99 -14.78 -2.67
N ARG A 397 -19.00 -13.45 -2.81
CA ARG A 397 -19.21 -12.80 -4.11
C ARG A 397 -18.06 -13.04 -5.08
N LEU A 398 -16.81 -13.10 -4.60
CA LEU A 398 -15.67 -13.45 -5.44
C LEU A 398 -15.75 -14.91 -5.86
N LEU A 399 -16.22 -15.80 -4.98
CA LEU A 399 -16.39 -17.21 -5.32
C LEU A 399 -17.39 -17.40 -6.46
N ASP A 400 -18.52 -16.68 -6.47
CA ASP A 400 -19.47 -16.69 -7.58
C ASP A 400 -18.79 -16.34 -8.92
N ILE A 401 -17.95 -15.29 -8.90
CA ILE A 401 -17.22 -14.82 -10.09
C ILE A 401 -16.16 -15.85 -10.52
N ILE A 402 -15.44 -16.44 -9.56
CA ILE A 402 -14.44 -17.50 -9.84
C ILE A 402 -15.13 -18.71 -10.48
N TYR A 403 -16.30 -19.11 -10.00
CA TYR A 403 -17.07 -20.20 -10.62
C TYR A 403 -17.52 -19.88 -12.04
N GLU A 404 -17.96 -18.65 -12.31
CA GLU A 404 -18.33 -18.24 -13.67
C GLU A 404 -17.10 -18.16 -14.60
N ILE A 405 -15.96 -17.68 -14.11
CA ILE A 405 -14.68 -17.74 -14.85
C ILE A 405 -14.35 -19.19 -15.20
N ASN A 406 -14.39 -20.09 -14.23
CA ASN A 406 -14.10 -21.51 -14.43
C ASN A 406 -15.07 -22.17 -15.41
N ALA A 407 -16.37 -21.91 -15.29
CA ALA A 407 -17.39 -22.44 -16.19
C ALA A 407 -17.18 -21.98 -17.65
N ARG A 408 -16.80 -20.72 -17.86
CA ARG A 408 -16.47 -20.20 -19.19
C ARG A 408 -15.17 -20.77 -19.75
N PHE A 409 -14.15 -20.89 -18.92
CA PHE A 409 -12.88 -21.49 -19.30
C PHE A 409 -13.05 -22.96 -19.72
N LEU A 410 -13.78 -23.77 -18.94
CA LEU A 410 -14.05 -25.17 -19.30
C LEU A 410 -14.85 -25.30 -20.60
N LYS A 411 -15.75 -24.37 -20.90
CA LYS A 411 -16.42 -24.32 -22.21
C LYS A 411 -15.43 -24.07 -23.34
N GLU A 412 -14.46 -23.18 -23.17
CA GLU A 412 -13.40 -22.93 -24.16
C GLU A 412 -12.52 -24.17 -24.35
N VAL A 413 -12.09 -24.81 -23.26
CA VAL A 413 -11.30 -26.04 -23.28
C VAL A 413 -12.06 -27.14 -24.02
N ALA A 414 -13.32 -27.39 -23.68
CA ALA A 414 -14.15 -28.40 -24.34
C ALA A 414 -14.31 -28.17 -25.85
N HIS A 415 -14.38 -26.90 -26.29
CA HIS A 415 -14.45 -26.57 -27.73
C HIS A 415 -13.12 -26.77 -28.44
N ARG A 416 -11.99 -26.50 -27.77
CA ARG A 416 -10.65 -26.51 -28.37
C ARG A 416 -9.96 -27.87 -28.29
N TRP A 417 -10.25 -28.65 -27.24
CA TRP A 417 -9.73 -30.00 -26.98
C TRP A 417 -10.85 -30.96 -26.57
N PRO A 418 -11.70 -31.43 -27.52
CA PRO A 418 -12.79 -32.34 -27.19
C PRO A 418 -12.28 -33.66 -26.60
N GLY A 419 -12.80 -34.04 -25.42
CA GLY A 419 -12.46 -35.31 -24.74
C GLY A 419 -11.30 -35.24 -23.74
N ASP A 420 -10.66 -34.08 -23.59
CA ASP A 420 -9.60 -33.80 -22.61
C ASP A 420 -10.09 -32.72 -21.63
N MET A 421 -11.17 -33.06 -20.90
CA MET A 421 -11.84 -32.20 -19.91
C MET A 421 -11.50 -32.59 -18.48
#